data_AF-A0A349J6N0-F1
#
_entry.id   AF-A0A349J6N0-F1
#
_cell.length_a   1.000
_cell.length_b   1.000
_cell.length_c   1.000
_cell.angle_alpha   90.00
_cell.angle_beta   90.00
_cell.angle_gamma   90.00
#
_symmetry.space_group_name_H-M   'P 1'
#
loop_
_entity.id
_entity.type
_entity.pdbx_description
1 polymer ?
#
loop_
_entity_poly.entity_id
_entity_poly.type
_entity_poly.pdbx_seq_one_letter_code
_entity_poly.pdbx_strand_id
1 'polypeptide(L)'
;MQFAGPAVRVHGHVGSMQQLPSISTGKLTLDRALRVALGDVLGNIAPTNVGLLDPGTPVLMAGVTYEAWTRDAAINCWNMLNAVDPETARATLKGEVLRDHDGYRLRGQYWDAVVWVIGAWDHALWTGDRTFLAFAREVSAAWLTRMEREEFTPELGLFRGPACFQDGVAGYADRYADAGGQSCILDWLHHHPRDKHPTGMGM
;
A
#
# COMPACT_ATOMS: atom_id res chain seq x y z
N MET A 1 35.08 36.63 -17.35
CA MET A 1 34.30 36.46 -16.12
C MET A 1 33.62 35.10 -16.22
N GLN A 2 34.22 34.06 -15.64
CA GLN A 2 33.76 32.68 -15.69
C GLN A 2 32.96 32.39 -14.42
N PHE A 3 31.65 32.13 -14.54
CA PHE A 3 30.85 31.66 -13.43
C PHE A 3 31.02 30.14 -13.29
N ALA A 4 31.82 29.73 -12.31
CA ALA A 4 31.84 28.35 -11.84
C ALA A 4 30.63 28.15 -10.92
N GLY A 5 29.60 27.47 -11.41
CA GLY A 5 28.53 26.95 -10.56
C GLY A 5 29.04 25.80 -9.69
N PRO A 6 28.48 25.59 -8.48
CA PRO A 6 28.95 24.54 -7.59
C PRO A 6 28.66 23.16 -8.22
N ALA A 7 29.70 22.35 -8.33
CA ALA A 7 29.58 20.95 -8.73
C ALA A 7 28.84 20.18 -7.62
N VAL A 8 27.56 19.88 -7.85
CA VAL A 8 26.79 18.94 -7.03
C VAL A 8 27.41 17.55 -7.25
N ARG A 9 28.17 17.06 -6.28
CA ARG A 9 28.66 15.67 -6.27
C ARG A 9 27.54 14.76 -5.77
N VAL A 10 26.92 14.02 -6.67
CA VAL A 10 26.08 12.88 -6.31
C VAL A 10 27.02 11.73 -5.93
N HIS A 11 27.17 11.48 -4.63
CA HIS A 11 27.86 10.30 -4.13
C HIS A 11 26.90 9.10 -4.18
N GLY A 12 26.79 8.47 -5.34
CA GLY A 12 26.15 7.15 -5.46
C GLY A 12 27.13 6.07 -5.01
N HIS A 13 26.82 5.37 -3.92
CA HIS A 13 27.39 4.06 -3.67
C HIS A 13 26.86 3.14 -4.78
N VAL A 14 27.70 2.77 -5.74
CA VAL A 14 27.36 1.73 -6.71
C VAL A 14 27.54 0.39 -6.00
N GLY A 15 26.57 0.05 -5.15
CA GLY A 15 26.32 -1.34 -4.80
C GLY A 15 26.13 -2.14 -6.09
N SER A 16 26.57 -3.40 -6.10
CA SER A 16 26.52 -4.28 -7.28
C SER A 16 25.23 -4.07 -8.07
N MET A 17 25.33 -3.73 -9.36
CA MET A 17 24.17 -3.63 -10.25
C MET A 17 23.44 -4.98 -10.20
N GLN A 18 22.36 -5.05 -9.42
CA GLN A 18 21.41 -6.14 -9.50
C GLN A 18 20.98 -6.21 -10.96
N GLN A 19 21.15 -7.38 -11.59
CA GLN A 19 20.63 -7.56 -12.94
C GLN A 19 19.12 -7.46 -12.86
N LEU A 20 18.58 -6.39 -13.45
CA LEU A 20 17.14 -6.23 -13.57
C LEU A 20 16.59 -7.38 -14.42
N PRO A 21 15.45 -7.98 -14.02
CA PRO A 21 14.83 -9.01 -14.84
C PRO A 21 14.48 -8.45 -16.21
N SER A 22 14.59 -9.31 -17.21
CA SER A 22 14.21 -8.99 -18.58
C SER A 22 13.35 -10.11 -19.13
N ILE A 23 12.46 -9.76 -20.05
CA ILE A 23 11.66 -10.72 -20.82
C ILE A 23 11.97 -10.52 -22.29
N SER A 24 11.99 -11.61 -23.05
CA SER A 24 11.98 -11.59 -24.50
C SER A 24 10.79 -12.40 -24.97
N THR A 25 9.75 -11.70 -25.40
CA THR A 25 8.49 -12.32 -25.84
C THR A 25 8.38 -12.41 -27.36
N GLY A 26 9.35 -11.85 -28.09
CA GLY A 26 9.26 -11.59 -29.53
C GLY A 26 8.31 -10.44 -29.89
N LYS A 27 7.63 -9.83 -28.90
CA LYS A 27 6.77 -8.66 -29.06
C LYS A 27 7.41 -7.47 -28.34
N LEU A 28 8.06 -6.61 -29.11
CA LEU A 28 8.80 -5.46 -28.59
C LEU A 28 7.96 -4.55 -27.67
N THR A 29 6.65 -4.43 -27.89
CA THR A 29 5.73 -3.67 -27.03
C THR A 29 5.66 -4.24 -25.61
N LEU A 30 5.59 -5.56 -25.46
CA LEU A 30 5.54 -6.21 -24.13
C LEU A 30 6.90 -6.10 -23.43
N ASP A 31 7.98 -6.34 -24.17
CA ASP A 31 9.35 -6.26 -23.63
C ASP A 31 9.66 -4.82 -23.14
N ARG A 32 9.17 -3.80 -23.86
CA ARG A 32 9.27 -2.38 -23.45
C ARG A 32 8.35 -2.04 -22.28
N ALA A 33 7.14 -2.59 -22.23
CA ALA A 33 6.19 -2.34 -21.15
C ALA A 33 6.77 -2.79 -19.80
N LEU A 34 7.39 -3.97 -19.74
CA LEU A 34 8.08 -4.43 -18.52
C LEU A 34 9.20 -3.47 -18.12
N ARG A 35 10.01 -3.01 -19.07
CA ARG A 35 11.12 -2.11 -18.77
C ARG A 35 10.65 -0.76 -18.20
N VAL A 36 9.52 -0.25 -18.68
CA VAL A 36 8.89 0.96 -18.12
C VAL A 36 8.37 0.70 -16.71
N ALA A 37 7.66 -0.42 -16.49
CA ALA A 37 7.16 -0.80 -15.17
C ALA A 37 8.29 -0.95 -14.14
N LEU A 38 9.41 -1.60 -14.52
CA LEU A 38 10.61 -1.69 -13.69
C LEU A 38 11.17 -0.32 -13.34
N GLY A 39 11.25 0.59 -14.31
CA GLY A 39 11.72 1.96 -14.08
C GLY A 39 10.82 2.73 -13.11
N ASP A 40 9.51 2.56 -13.20
CA ASP A 40 8.55 3.23 -12.32
C ASP A 40 8.64 2.72 -10.89
N VAL A 41 8.56 1.40 -10.67
CA VAL A 41 8.66 0.83 -9.31
C VAL A 41 9.99 1.11 -8.66
N LEU A 42 11.11 0.92 -9.37
CA LEU A 42 12.42 1.17 -8.79
C LEU A 42 12.69 2.67 -8.58
N GLY A 43 12.16 3.52 -9.46
CA GLY A 43 12.24 4.98 -9.34
C GLY A 43 11.42 5.54 -8.18
N ASN A 44 10.40 4.81 -7.72
CA ASN A 44 9.54 5.19 -6.60
C ASN A 44 10.01 4.64 -5.25
N ILE A 45 11.15 3.96 -5.17
CA ILE A 45 11.74 3.55 -3.89
C ILE A 45 12.38 4.76 -3.21
N ALA A 46 11.93 5.08 -2.00
CA ALA A 46 12.44 6.19 -1.22
C ALA A 46 12.45 5.88 0.28
N PRO A 47 13.19 6.65 1.10
CA PRO A 47 13.21 6.46 2.55
C PRO A 47 11.84 6.77 3.18
N THR A 48 11.40 5.94 4.12
CA THR A 48 10.20 6.19 4.93
C THR A 48 10.52 6.52 6.38
N ASN A 49 9.58 7.21 7.04
CA ASN A 49 9.63 7.55 8.47
C ASN A 49 8.37 7.11 9.22
N VAL A 50 7.58 6.22 8.63
CA VAL A 50 6.29 5.77 9.19
C VAL A 50 6.28 4.25 9.38
N GLY A 51 5.30 3.77 10.15
CA GLY A 51 5.12 2.35 10.39
C GLY A 51 5.99 1.80 11.51
N LEU A 52 6.29 0.51 11.44
CA LEU A 52 7.17 -0.21 12.38
C LEU A 52 8.65 -0.21 11.99
N LEU A 53 9.04 0.56 10.96
CA LEU A 53 10.40 0.56 10.43
C LEU A 53 11.26 1.64 11.09
N ASP A 54 12.57 1.41 11.06
CA ASP A 54 13.53 2.44 11.44
C ASP A 54 13.46 3.62 10.44
N PRO A 55 13.53 4.88 10.91
CA PRO A 55 13.54 6.04 10.03
C PRO A 55 14.63 5.95 8.97
N GLY A 56 14.27 6.24 7.73
CA GLY A 56 15.18 6.17 6.58
C GLY A 56 15.20 4.82 5.87
N THR A 57 14.46 3.81 6.35
CA THR A 57 14.35 2.52 5.65
C THR A 57 13.75 2.72 4.25
N PRO A 58 14.36 2.19 3.17
CA PRO A 58 13.80 2.31 1.83
C PRO A 58 12.55 1.45 1.68
N VAL A 59 11.49 2.05 1.12
CA VAL A 59 10.24 1.38 0.76
C VAL A 59 9.74 1.93 -0.56
N LEU A 60 8.84 1.20 -1.20
CA LEU A 60 8.14 1.68 -2.37
C LEU A 60 7.06 2.70 -1.98
N MET A 61 7.16 3.90 -2.55
CA MET A 61 6.13 4.95 -2.40
C MET A 61 4.98 4.74 -3.39
N ALA A 62 3.80 5.29 -3.10
CA ALA A 62 2.66 5.24 -4.03
C ALA A 62 2.93 6.03 -5.33
N GLY A 63 3.92 6.92 -5.31
CA GLY A 63 4.46 7.63 -6.46
C GLY A 63 5.58 8.57 -6.03
N VAL A 64 6.32 9.12 -6.98
CA VAL A 64 7.54 9.92 -6.72
C VAL A 64 7.34 11.13 -5.79
N THR A 65 6.12 11.69 -5.73
CA THR A 65 5.75 12.81 -4.85
C THR A 65 4.80 12.41 -3.72
N TYR A 66 4.52 11.13 -3.56
CA TYR A 66 3.57 10.60 -2.59
C TYR A 66 4.29 9.86 -1.48
N GLU A 67 3.60 9.70 -0.35
CA GLU A 67 4.03 8.77 0.69
C GLU A 67 3.71 7.31 0.29
N ALA A 68 4.22 6.35 1.05
CA ALA A 68 3.81 4.97 0.94
C ALA A 68 2.34 4.82 1.34
N TRP A 69 1.59 4.05 0.52
CA TRP A 69 0.17 3.79 0.72
C TRP A 69 -0.10 2.29 0.68
N THR A 70 -0.95 1.81 1.58
CA THR A 70 -1.12 0.38 1.85
C THR A 70 -1.58 -0.42 0.64
N ARG A 71 -2.49 0.14 -0.16
CA ARG A 71 -2.99 -0.48 -1.41
C ARG A 71 -1.88 -0.60 -2.45
N ASP A 72 -1.21 0.50 -2.73
CA ASP A 72 -0.16 0.64 -3.74
C ASP A 72 1.05 -0.23 -3.38
N ALA A 73 1.45 -0.23 -2.11
CA ALA A 73 2.47 -1.11 -1.56
C ALA A 73 2.16 -2.58 -1.85
N ALA A 74 0.97 -3.04 -1.48
CA ALA A 74 0.55 -4.43 -1.65
C ALA A 74 0.47 -4.85 -3.12
N ILE A 75 -0.16 -4.03 -3.97
CA ILE A 75 -0.34 -4.33 -5.40
C ILE A 75 1.01 -4.38 -6.12
N ASN A 76 1.92 -3.44 -5.86
CA ASN A 76 3.22 -3.43 -6.50
C ASN A 76 4.15 -4.53 -5.99
N CYS A 77 4.05 -4.88 -4.70
CA CYS A 77 4.73 -6.07 -4.16
C CYS A 77 4.27 -7.33 -4.88
N TRP A 78 2.95 -7.52 -4.98
CA TRP A 78 2.35 -8.67 -5.64
C TRP A 78 2.72 -8.76 -7.13
N ASN A 79 2.67 -7.64 -7.86
CA ASN A 79 2.90 -7.67 -9.31
C ASN A 79 4.37 -7.79 -9.70
N MET A 80 5.31 -7.28 -8.89
CA MET A 80 6.70 -7.21 -9.34
C MET A 80 7.75 -7.14 -8.24
N LEU A 81 7.55 -6.33 -7.20
CA LEU A 81 8.65 -6.03 -6.27
C LEU A 81 9.11 -7.28 -5.49
N ASN A 82 8.20 -8.21 -5.18
CA ASN A 82 8.56 -9.50 -4.58
C ASN A 82 9.60 -10.29 -5.40
N ALA A 83 9.54 -10.19 -6.73
CA ALA A 83 10.46 -10.88 -7.63
C ALA A 83 11.76 -10.11 -7.90
N VAL A 84 11.71 -8.78 -7.86
CA VAL A 84 12.85 -7.91 -8.21
C VAL A 84 13.72 -7.59 -7.00
N ASP A 85 13.09 -7.21 -5.89
CA ASP A 85 13.75 -6.80 -4.66
C ASP A 85 12.89 -7.24 -3.45
N PRO A 86 12.96 -8.52 -3.06
CA PRO A 86 12.16 -9.05 -1.96
C PRO A 86 12.49 -8.37 -0.63
N GLU A 87 13.70 -7.84 -0.43
CA GLU A 87 14.03 -7.16 0.82
C GLU A 87 13.26 -5.83 0.93
N THR A 88 13.27 -5.03 -0.14
CA THR A 88 12.48 -3.79 -0.19
C THR A 88 10.98 -4.08 -0.22
N ALA A 89 10.52 -5.16 -0.85
CA ALA A 89 9.12 -5.58 -0.79
C ALA A 89 8.68 -5.88 0.67
N ARG A 90 9.51 -6.64 1.39
CA ARG A 90 9.27 -6.96 2.81
C ARG A 90 9.24 -5.69 3.67
N ALA A 91 10.18 -4.79 3.46
CA ALA A 91 10.20 -3.50 4.15
C ALA A 91 8.93 -2.70 3.84
N THR A 92 8.58 -2.55 2.55
CA THR A 92 7.37 -1.85 2.11
C THR A 92 6.12 -2.38 2.81
N LEU A 93 5.89 -3.70 2.81
CA LEU A 93 4.74 -4.30 3.49
C LEU A 93 4.75 -4.06 5.00
N LYS A 94 5.92 -4.11 5.66
CA LYS A 94 6.05 -3.81 7.10
C LYS A 94 5.84 -2.32 7.42
N GLY A 95 6.21 -1.42 6.51
CA GLY A 95 6.03 0.03 6.66
C GLY A 95 4.56 0.46 6.74
N GLU A 96 3.67 -0.37 6.22
CA GLU A 96 2.22 -0.15 6.26
C GLU A 96 1.57 -0.60 7.58
N VAL A 97 2.33 -1.28 8.45
CA VAL A 97 1.84 -1.74 9.75
C VAL A 97 2.21 -0.73 10.83
N LEU A 98 1.27 -0.47 11.72
CA LEU A 98 1.42 0.25 12.97
C LEU A 98 1.14 -0.70 14.14
N ARG A 99 1.55 -0.28 15.33
CA ARG A 99 1.17 -0.93 16.58
C ARG A 99 0.56 0.11 17.52
N ASP A 100 -0.64 -0.17 17.99
CA ASP A 100 -1.33 0.62 19.00
C ASP A 100 -1.69 -0.25 20.22
N HIS A 101 -2.51 0.27 21.13
CA HIS A 101 -2.95 -0.44 22.33
C HIS A 101 -3.81 -1.68 22.06
N ASP A 102 -4.50 -1.74 20.91
CA ASP A 102 -5.36 -2.86 20.50
C ASP A 102 -4.57 -3.91 19.68
N GLY A 103 -3.29 -3.67 19.40
CA GLY A 103 -2.41 -4.57 18.68
C GLY A 103 -1.92 -4.00 17.35
N TYR A 104 -1.84 -4.85 16.33
CA TYR A 104 -1.42 -4.42 14.99
C TYR A 104 -2.57 -3.75 14.25
N ARG A 105 -2.23 -2.68 13.53
CA ARG A 105 -3.16 -1.94 12.67
C ARG A 105 -2.49 -1.61 11.35
N LEU A 106 -3.25 -1.64 10.26
CA LEU A 106 -2.78 -1.20 8.94
C LEU A 106 -3.09 0.29 8.74
N ARG A 107 -2.17 0.99 8.06
CA ARG A 107 -2.32 2.39 7.64
C ARG A 107 -3.31 2.50 6.47
N GLY A 108 -3.49 3.73 5.98
CA GLY A 108 -4.35 4.02 4.84
C GLY A 108 -5.84 3.88 5.17
N GLN A 109 -6.63 3.61 4.14
CA GLN A 109 -8.05 3.35 4.28
C GLN A 109 -8.26 1.94 4.83
N TYR A 110 -9.24 1.77 5.72
CA TYR A 110 -9.37 0.51 6.47
C TYR A 110 -9.63 -0.72 5.57
N TRP A 111 -10.17 -0.50 4.35
CA TRP A 111 -10.38 -1.55 3.36
C TRP A 111 -9.12 -1.92 2.57
N ASP A 112 -8.09 -1.08 2.55
CA ASP A 112 -6.80 -1.41 1.92
C ASP A 112 -6.11 -2.58 2.63
N ALA A 113 -6.47 -2.79 3.88
CA ALA A 113 -5.96 -3.88 4.69
C ALA A 113 -6.19 -5.26 4.07
N VAL A 114 -7.34 -5.51 3.43
CA VAL A 114 -7.58 -6.81 2.78
C VAL A 114 -6.64 -7.02 1.59
N VAL A 115 -6.33 -5.95 0.86
CA VAL A 115 -5.36 -5.98 -0.25
C VAL A 115 -3.96 -6.23 0.29
N TRP A 116 -3.61 -5.64 1.43
CA TRP A 116 -2.36 -5.92 2.13
C TRP A 116 -2.21 -7.38 2.53
N VAL A 117 -3.26 -8.04 3.02
CA VAL A 117 -3.22 -9.48 3.35
C VAL A 117 -2.82 -10.31 2.12
N ILE A 118 -3.37 -9.98 0.94
CA ILE A 118 -3.03 -10.66 -0.31
C ILE A 118 -1.57 -10.42 -0.68
N GLY A 119 -1.10 -9.17 -0.65
CA GLY A 119 0.31 -8.83 -0.95
C GLY A 119 1.31 -9.48 0.01
N ALA A 120 0.98 -9.54 1.30
CA ALA A 120 1.81 -10.18 2.33
C ALA A 120 1.84 -11.70 2.19
N TRP A 121 0.71 -12.32 1.84
CA TRP A 121 0.67 -13.75 1.54
C TRP A 121 1.52 -14.09 0.31
N ASP A 122 1.38 -13.32 -0.77
CA ASP A 122 2.18 -13.51 -1.98
C ASP A 122 3.68 -13.36 -1.71
N HIS A 123 4.06 -12.36 -0.90
CA HIS A 123 5.46 -12.18 -0.47
C HIS A 123 6.01 -13.42 0.24
N ALA A 124 5.23 -13.99 1.17
CA ALA A 124 5.60 -15.20 1.88
C ALA A 124 5.74 -16.41 0.95
N LEU A 125 4.91 -16.51 -0.09
CA LEU A 125 5.02 -17.56 -1.11
C LEU A 125 6.26 -17.39 -1.98
N TRP A 126 6.56 -16.15 -2.41
CA TRP A 126 7.72 -15.84 -3.25
C TRP A 126 9.05 -16.10 -2.55
N THR A 127 9.14 -15.75 -1.27
CA THR A 127 10.40 -15.79 -0.50
C THR A 127 10.57 -17.03 0.35
N GLY A 128 9.47 -17.71 0.71
CA GLY A 128 9.47 -18.74 1.74
C GLY A 128 9.77 -18.23 3.15
N ASP A 129 9.73 -16.92 3.40
CA ASP A 129 10.01 -16.32 4.72
C ASP A 129 8.88 -16.65 5.71
N ARG A 130 9.10 -17.71 6.49
CA ARG A 130 8.16 -18.17 7.53
C ARG A 130 8.03 -17.20 8.69
N THR A 131 9.05 -16.39 8.96
CA THR A 131 9.02 -15.38 10.02
C THR A 131 8.10 -14.24 9.61
N PHE A 132 8.25 -13.76 8.37
CA PHE A 132 7.35 -12.77 7.81
C PHE A 132 5.92 -13.32 7.69
N LEU A 133 5.73 -14.58 7.30
CA LEU A 133 4.40 -15.20 7.25
C LEU A 133 3.71 -15.21 8.61
N ALA A 134 4.44 -15.55 9.69
CA ALA A 134 3.89 -15.54 11.04
C ALA A 134 3.45 -14.12 11.45
N PHE A 135 4.30 -13.12 11.18
CA PHE A 135 3.97 -11.71 11.40
C PHE A 135 2.73 -11.28 10.58
N ALA A 136 2.69 -11.61 9.28
CA ALA A 136 1.56 -11.25 8.41
C ALA A 136 0.26 -11.88 8.89
N ARG A 137 0.30 -13.13 9.38
CA ARG A 137 -0.85 -13.80 9.99
C ARG A 137 -1.35 -13.05 11.23
N GLU A 138 -0.46 -12.63 12.12
CA GLU A 138 -0.83 -11.87 13.32
C GLU A 138 -1.48 -10.53 12.98
N VAL A 139 -0.89 -9.77 12.05
CA VAL A 139 -1.45 -8.50 11.55
C VAL A 139 -2.84 -8.72 10.95
N SER A 140 -2.97 -9.75 10.11
CA SER A 140 -4.24 -10.09 9.44
C SER A 140 -5.33 -10.48 10.44
N ALA A 141 -4.99 -11.30 11.44
CA ALA A 141 -5.92 -11.74 12.47
C ALA A 141 -6.38 -10.58 13.37
N ALA A 142 -5.46 -9.69 13.74
CA ALA A 142 -5.79 -8.49 14.51
C ALA A 142 -6.76 -7.58 13.75
N TRP A 143 -6.50 -7.37 12.45
CA TRP A 143 -7.39 -6.59 11.59
C TRP A 143 -8.77 -7.25 11.43
N LEU A 144 -8.84 -8.56 11.14
CA LEU A 144 -10.12 -9.28 11.02
C LEU A 144 -10.95 -9.18 12.29
N THR A 145 -10.33 -9.42 13.45
CA THR A 145 -10.99 -9.29 14.77
C THR A 145 -11.56 -7.88 14.96
N ARG A 146 -10.82 -6.86 14.53
CA ARG A 146 -11.27 -5.47 14.60
C ARG A 146 -12.47 -5.22 13.69
N MET A 147 -12.44 -5.72 12.44
CA MET A 147 -13.55 -5.58 11.49
C MET A 147 -14.80 -6.33 11.95
N GLU A 148 -14.65 -7.53 12.51
CA GLU A 148 -15.77 -8.30 13.08
C GLU A 148 -16.45 -7.55 14.23
N ARG A 149 -15.66 -6.84 15.03
CA ARG A 149 -16.18 -6.03 16.13
C ARG A 149 -16.82 -4.72 15.65
N GLU A 150 -16.19 -4.05 14.68
CA GLU A 150 -16.52 -2.66 14.32
C GLU A 150 -17.47 -2.53 13.14
N GLU A 151 -17.43 -3.46 12.18
CA GLU A 151 -18.12 -3.34 10.88
C GLU A 151 -19.07 -4.49 10.57
N PHE A 152 -18.89 -5.67 11.17
CA PHE A 152 -19.76 -6.82 10.89
C PHE A 152 -21.16 -6.62 11.48
N THR A 153 -22.17 -6.97 10.69
CA THR A 153 -23.59 -6.97 11.09
C THR A 153 -24.10 -8.41 11.06
N PRO A 154 -24.20 -9.09 12.22
CA PRO A 154 -24.60 -10.49 12.30
C PRO A 154 -25.95 -10.79 11.66
N GLU A 155 -26.91 -9.86 11.76
CA GLU A 155 -28.26 -10.01 11.22
C GLU A 155 -28.28 -10.09 9.69
N LEU A 156 -27.32 -9.40 9.04
CA LEU A 156 -27.17 -9.39 7.59
C LEU A 156 -26.13 -10.39 7.10
N GLY A 157 -25.23 -10.85 7.97
CA GLY A 157 -24.08 -11.68 7.60
C GLY A 157 -23.07 -10.93 6.72
N LEU A 158 -23.01 -9.60 6.84
CA LEU A 158 -22.21 -8.72 5.98
C LEU A 158 -21.39 -7.72 6.78
N PHE A 159 -20.27 -7.28 6.21
CA PHE A 159 -19.51 -6.12 6.70
C PHE A 159 -20.08 -4.83 6.11
N ARG A 160 -20.17 -3.79 6.94
CA ARG A 160 -20.58 -2.44 6.54
C ARG A 160 -19.45 -1.69 5.86
N GLY A 161 -19.82 -0.60 5.17
CA GLY A 161 -18.91 0.39 4.61
C GLY A 161 -18.64 0.28 3.11
N PRO A 162 -17.81 1.17 2.56
CA PRO A 162 -17.51 1.24 1.13
C PRO A 162 -16.84 -0.04 0.59
N ALA A 163 -17.02 -0.29 -0.71
CA ALA A 163 -16.35 -1.41 -1.37
C ALA A 163 -14.84 -1.17 -1.44
N CYS A 164 -14.04 -2.23 -1.26
CA CYS A 164 -12.59 -2.16 -1.10
C CYS A 164 -11.79 -1.59 -2.28
N PHE A 165 -12.45 -1.38 -3.43
CA PHE A 165 -11.86 -0.78 -4.63
C PHE A 165 -12.55 0.52 -5.05
N GLN A 166 -13.64 0.91 -4.38
CA GLN A 166 -14.40 2.12 -4.68
C GLN A 166 -14.11 3.20 -3.64
N ASP A 167 -13.01 3.91 -3.86
CA ASP A 167 -12.68 5.11 -3.10
C ASP A 167 -13.56 6.30 -3.51
N GLY A 168 -13.85 6.41 -4.80
CA GLY A 168 -14.58 7.54 -5.38
C GLY A 168 -16.08 7.54 -5.05
N VAL A 169 -16.62 8.68 -4.63
CA VAL A 169 -18.08 8.90 -4.46
C VAL A 169 -18.87 8.64 -5.75
N ALA A 170 -18.24 8.80 -6.91
CA ALA A 170 -18.82 8.50 -8.22
C ALA A 170 -19.14 6.99 -8.42
N GLY A 171 -18.58 6.12 -7.58
CA GLY A 171 -18.87 4.68 -7.57
C GLY A 171 -20.15 4.31 -6.81
N TYR A 172 -20.84 5.28 -6.22
CA TYR A 172 -21.98 5.07 -5.34
C TYR A 172 -23.22 5.85 -5.81
N ALA A 173 -24.37 5.58 -5.19
CA ALA A 173 -25.61 6.29 -5.47
C ALA A 173 -25.49 7.80 -5.18
N ASP A 174 -26.27 8.63 -5.88
CA ASP A 174 -26.22 10.10 -5.84
C ASP A 174 -26.24 10.70 -4.43
N ARG A 175 -26.85 10.04 -3.45
CA ARG A 175 -26.84 10.49 -2.04
C ARG A 175 -25.43 10.68 -1.48
N TYR A 176 -24.45 9.95 -2.00
CA TYR A 176 -23.06 10.00 -1.58
C TYR A 176 -22.23 11.04 -2.35
N ALA A 177 -22.78 11.66 -3.39
CA ALA A 177 -22.09 12.69 -4.17
C ALA A 177 -21.89 14.00 -3.37
N ASP A 178 -22.67 14.21 -2.30
CA ASP A 178 -22.51 15.36 -1.39
C ASP A 178 -21.39 15.13 -0.37
N ALA A 179 -20.17 14.90 -0.83
CA ALA A 179 -18.98 14.77 0.02
C ALA A 179 -18.24 16.11 0.19
N GLY A 180 -18.97 17.23 0.22
CA GLY A 180 -18.38 18.56 0.40
C GLY A 180 -17.40 18.96 -0.72
N GLY A 181 -17.61 18.44 -1.93
CA GLY A 181 -16.73 18.65 -3.08
C GLY A 181 -15.47 17.75 -3.10
N GLN A 182 -15.32 16.84 -2.13
CA GLN A 182 -14.28 15.80 -2.15
C GLN A 182 -14.70 14.60 -3.00
N SER A 183 -13.71 13.83 -3.44
CA SER A 183 -13.95 12.62 -4.24
C SER A 183 -13.95 11.34 -3.41
N CYS A 184 -13.37 11.32 -2.20
CA CYS A 184 -13.27 10.12 -1.37
C CYS A 184 -14.55 9.88 -0.58
N ILE A 185 -15.02 8.63 -0.55
CA ILE A 185 -16.24 8.23 0.15
C ILE A 185 -16.17 8.40 1.67
N LEU A 186 -14.96 8.36 2.27
CA LEU A 186 -14.81 8.64 3.69
C LEU A 186 -15.05 10.11 4.04
N ASP A 187 -14.85 11.03 3.10
CA ASP A 187 -15.15 12.44 3.33
C ASP A 187 -16.66 12.68 3.46
N TRP A 188 -17.48 11.86 2.78
CA TRP A 188 -18.94 11.93 2.94
C TRP A 188 -19.37 11.78 4.41
N LEU A 189 -18.74 10.87 5.17
CA LEU A 189 -19.01 10.67 6.60
C LEU A 189 -18.68 11.89 7.46
N HIS A 190 -17.69 12.70 7.06
CA HIS A 190 -17.36 13.96 7.75
C HIS A 190 -18.46 15.01 7.57
N HIS A 191 -19.12 15.00 6.41
CA HIS A 191 -20.24 15.90 6.10
C HIS A 191 -21.59 15.36 6.58
N HIS A 192 -21.70 14.05 6.81
CA HIS A 192 -22.91 13.35 7.21
C HIS A 192 -22.74 12.54 8.52
N PRO A 193 -22.30 13.17 9.63
CA PRO A 193 -21.94 12.44 10.85
C PRO A 193 -23.14 11.77 11.53
N ARG A 194 -24.38 12.21 11.23
CA ARG A 194 -25.61 11.61 11.76
C ARG A 194 -25.97 10.29 11.08
N ASP A 195 -25.45 10.07 9.87
CA ASP A 195 -25.70 8.87 9.06
C ASP A 195 -24.61 7.82 9.27
N LYS A 196 -23.56 8.15 10.04
CA LYS A 196 -22.52 7.20 10.41
C LYS A 196 -23.03 6.19 11.43
N HIS A 197 -22.71 4.91 11.23
CA HIS A 197 -23.00 3.89 12.23
C HIS A 197 -22.26 4.16 13.56
N PRO A 198 -22.83 3.81 14.73
CA PRO A 198 -22.20 4.06 16.04
C PRO A 198 -20.79 3.48 16.23
N THR A 199 -20.44 2.47 15.44
CA THR A 199 -19.13 1.79 15.46
C THR A 199 -18.54 1.75 14.06
N GLY A 200 -17.21 1.84 13.98
CA GLY A 200 -16.49 1.75 12.72
C GLY A 200 -16.64 2.99 11.83
N MET A 201 -16.66 2.76 10.54
CA MET A 201 -16.77 3.70 9.41
C MET A 201 -17.91 3.28 8.45
N GLY A 202 -18.69 2.26 8.78
CA GLY A 202 -19.91 1.91 8.06
C GLY A 202 -20.95 3.04 8.01
N MET A 203 -21.56 3.20 6.83
CA MET A 203 -22.73 4.05 6.53
C MET A 203 -24.02 3.23 6.54
#